data_AF-A0A381XIV5-F1
#
_entry.id   AF-A0A381XIV5-F1
#
_cell.length_a   1.000
_cell.length_b   1.000
_cell.length_c   1.000
_cell.angle_alpha   90.00
_cell.angle_beta   90.00
_cell.angle_gamma   90.00
#
_symmetry.space_group_name_H-M   'P 1'
#
loop_
_entity.id
_entity.type
_entity.pdbx_description
1 polymer ?
#
loop_
_entity_poly.entity_id
_entity_poly.type
_entity_poly.pdbx_seq_one_letter_code
_entity_poly.pdbx_strand_id
1 'polypeptide(L)'
;MNTNLSSKRWLMVAFALLLATAHQTSTQSEMTFFLTGKGPGNGANLGGLAGADQYCQMVAEAAGSSNRTWHAYLSTTGQDGVNARDRIGSGPWHNANGVQVASSVADLHSDNNKLSKENSISATGESISGRGDDVNRHDILTGSQLDGTAASGSDDTTC
;
A
#
# COMPACT_ATOMS: atom_id res chain seq x y z
N MET A 1 80.23 18.40 28.91
CA MET A 1 79.35 18.13 30.07
C MET A 1 78.23 19.16 30.07
N ASN A 2 77.00 18.67 30.19
CA ASN A 2 75.77 19.36 30.58
C ASN A 2 74.91 20.01 29.48
N THR A 3 73.97 19.17 29.05
CA THR A 3 72.70 19.33 28.35
C THR A 3 71.83 20.51 28.81
N ASN A 4 71.10 21.13 27.88
CA ASN A 4 69.71 21.56 28.12
C ASN A 4 68.91 21.55 26.80
N LEU A 5 68.05 20.54 26.68
CA LEU A 5 67.13 20.31 25.57
C LEU A 5 65.76 20.87 25.97
N SER A 6 65.45 22.10 25.53
CA SER A 6 64.12 22.71 25.76
C SER A 6 63.14 22.25 24.67
N SER A 7 62.38 21.22 25.00
CA SER A 7 61.24 20.68 24.26
C SER A 7 60.17 21.74 23.98
N LYS A 8 60.11 22.26 22.75
CA LYS A 8 58.92 22.96 22.24
C LYS A 8 57.91 21.92 21.79
N ARG A 9 56.98 21.58 22.68
CA ARG A 9 55.79 20.77 22.38
C ARG A 9 54.87 21.61 21.48
N TRP A 10 54.95 21.41 20.17
CA TRP A 10 53.93 21.89 19.24
C TRP A 10 52.67 21.03 19.43
N LEU A 11 51.66 21.57 20.15
CA LEU A 11 50.31 21.03 20.08
C LEU A 11 49.77 21.32 18.68
N MET A 12 49.76 20.31 17.80
CA MET A 12 48.89 20.32 16.63
C MET A 12 47.47 19.99 17.10
N VAL A 13 46.60 21.00 17.15
CA VAL A 13 45.16 20.80 17.35
C VAL A 13 44.59 20.27 16.03
N ALA A 14 44.34 18.97 15.96
CA ALA A 14 43.62 18.36 14.84
C ALA A 14 42.13 18.70 14.96
N PHE A 15 41.67 19.67 14.18
CA PHE A 15 40.24 20.01 14.07
C PHE A 15 39.58 18.99 13.14
N ALA A 16 39.11 17.87 13.69
CA ALA A 16 38.34 16.88 12.95
C ALA A 16 36.94 17.45 12.69
N LEU A 17 36.71 17.95 11.47
CA LEU A 17 35.40 18.34 10.97
C LEU A 17 34.57 17.06 10.74
N LEU A 18 33.80 16.64 11.75
CA LEU A 18 32.78 15.62 11.62
C LEU A 18 31.63 16.19 10.78
N LEU A 19 31.62 15.91 9.47
CA LEU A 19 30.41 16.09 8.65
C LEU A 19 29.39 15.03 9.08
N ALA A 20 28.49 15.42 9.98
CA ALA A 20 27.28 14.66 10.26
C ALA A 20 26.38 14.73 9.02
N THR A 21 26.39 13.69 8.19
CA THR A 21 25.41 13.50 7.12
C THR A 21 24.07 13.18 7.78
N ALA A 22 23.22 14.20 7.95
CA ALA A 22 21.83 13.99 8.29
C ALA A 22 21.18 13.19 7.17
N HIS A 23 21.00 11.88 7.39
CA HIS A 23 20.13 11.06 6.55
C HIS A 23 18.71 11.58 6.77
N GLN A 24 18.25 12.42 5.84
CA GLN A 24 16.83 12.70 5.70
C GLN A 24 16.18 11.39 5.26
N THR A 25 15.70 10.60 6.23
CA THR A 25 14.69 9.58 5.92
C THR A 25 13.47 10.34 5.47
N SER A 26 13.25 10.42 4.15
CA SER A 26 11.95 10.84 3.62
C SER A 26 10.91 9.92 4.25
N THR A 27 10.05 10.47 5.09
CA THR A 27 8.87 9.77 5.62
C THR A 27 7.89 9.64 4.46
N GLN A 28 8.21 8.77 3.50
CA GLN A 28 7.24 8.33 2.51
C GLN A 28 6.10 7.69 3.30
N SER A 29 4.88 8.17 3.09
CA SER A 29 3.71 7.58 3.75
C SER A 29 3.69 6.09 3.44
N GLU A 30 3.66 5.24 4.47
CA GLU A 30 3.68 3.79 4.26
C GLU A 30 2.47 3.37 3.43
N MET A 31 2.70 2.52 2.42
CA MET A 31 1.64 2.01 1.55
C MET A 31 0.61 1.24 2.39
N THR A 32 -0.67 1.60 2.21
CA THR A 32 -1.81 0.95 2.88
C THR A 32 -2.93 0.59 1.91
N PHE A 33 -2.75 0.84 0.60
CA PHE A 33 -3.67 0.49 -0.46
C PHE A 33 -2.92 0.19 -1.76
N PHE A 34 -3.34 -0.83 -2.50
CA PHE A 34 -2.83 -1.14 -3.83
C PHE A 34 -3.82 -2.03 -4.60
N LEU A 35 -3.66 -2.09 -5.91
CA LEU A 35 -4.27 -3.12 -6.76
C LEU A 35 -3.30 -4.29 -6.94
N THR A 36 -3.76 -5.52 -6.80
CA THR A 36 -2.91 -6.72 -6.97
C THR A 36 -2.30 -6.84 -8.38
N GLY A 37 -2.87 -6.13 -9.37
CA GLY A 37 -2.38 -6.04 -10.73
C GLY A 37 -2.66 -7.29 -11.55
N LYS A 38 -2.23 -8.46 -11.12
CA LYS A 38 -2.59 -9.77 -11.71
C LYS A 38 -3.36 -10.58 -10.67
N GLY A 39 -4.36 -11.36 -11.09
CA GLY A 39 -4.95 -12.37 -10.21
C GLY A 39 -4.02 -13.60 -10.08
N PRO A 40 -4.28 -14.51 -9.14
CA PRO A 40 -3.46 -15.73 -8.95
C PRO A 40 -3.54 -16.74 -10.11
N GLY A 41 -4.28 -16.44 -11.19
CA GLY A 41 -4.39 -17.28 -12.38
C GLY A 41 -5.62 -18.20 -12.41
N ASN A 42 -6.36 -18.29 -11.30
CA ASN A 42 -7.56 -19.15 -11.17
C ASN A 42 -8.89 -18.36 -11.24
N GLY A 43 -8.89 -17.20 -11.91
CA GLY A 43 -10.04 -16.30 -11.95
C GLY A 43 -10.42 -15.80 -10.55
N ALA A 44 -11.73 -15.78 -10.25
CA ALA A 44 -12.28 -15.40 -8.95
C ALA A 44 -12.15 -16.49 -7.86
N ASN A 45 -11.55 -17.65 -8.17
CA ASN A 45 -11.34 -18.70 -7.18
C ASN A 45 -10.12 -18.38 -6.30
N LEU A 46 -10.37 -17.59 -5.26
CA LEU A 46 -9.37 -17.15 -4.28
C LEU A 46 -9.32 -18.01 -3.02
N GLY A 47 -10.09 -19.10 -2.93
CA GLY A 47 -10.18 -19.90 -1.70
C GLY A 47 -10.96 -19.21 -0.56
N GLY A 48 -11.91 -18.36 -0.91
CA GLY A 48 -12.65 -17.53 0.04
C GLY A 48 -11.84 -16.32 0.55
N LEU A 49 -12.38 -15.62 1.55
CA LEU A 49 -11.76 -14.39 2.07
C LEU A 49 -10.35 -14.64 2.63
N ALA A 50 -10.14 -15.76 3.30
CA ALA A 50 -8.83 -16.10 3.87
C ALA A 50 -7.74 -16.29 2.79
N GLY A 51 -8.06 -16.98 1.69
CA GLY A 51 -7.10 -17.14 0.59
C GLY A 51 -6.90 -15.84 -0.20
N ALA A 52 -7.93 -15.01 -0.32
CA ALA A 52 -7.79 -13.67 -0.90
C ALA A 52 -6.88 -12.76 -0.05
N ASP A 53 -7.05 -12.77 1.27
CA ASP A 53 -6.19 -12.03 2.20
C ASP A 53 -4.74 -12.52 2.12
N GLN A 54 -4.52 -13.83 2.11
CA GLN A 54 -3.18 -14.41 1.94
C GLN A 54 -2.51 -13.94 0.64
N TYR A 55 -3.29 -13.84 -0.43
CA TYR A 55 -2.78 -13.33 -1.70
C TYR A 55 -2.36 -11.86 -1.60
N CYS A 56 -3.19 -11.01 -1.00
CA CYS A 56 -2.86 -9.60 -0.75
C CYS A 56 -1.61 -9.48 0.14
N GLN A 57 -1.51 -10.29 1.20
CA GLN A 57 -0.35 -10.33 2.07
C GLN A 57 0.93 -10.65 1.29
N MET A 58 0.92 -11.71 0.48
CA MET A 58 2.07 -12.11 -0.35
C MET A 58 2.49 -10.99 -1.32
N VAL A 59 1.54 -10.34 -1.99
CA VAL A 59 1.84 -9.24 -2.94
C VAL A 59 2.45 -8.04 -2.21
N ALA A 60 1.91 -7.67 -1.05
CA ALA A 60 2.42 -6.56 -0.27
C ALA A 60 3.82 -6.84 0.30
N GLU A 61 4.06 -8.05 0.80
CA GLU A 61 5.37 -8.50 1.28
C GLU A 61 6.42 -8.47 0.17
N ALA A 62 6.06 -8.93 -1.05
CA ALA A 62 6.93 -8.86 -2.21
C ALA A 62 7.28 -7.41 -2.61
N ALA A 63 6.41 -6.44 -2.30
CA ALA A 63 6.64 -5.02 -2.48
C ALA A 63 7.32 -4.33 -1.27
N GLY A 64 7.70 -5.09 -0.24
CA GLY A 64 8.40 -4.58 0.94
C GLY A 64 7.49 -4.07 2.07
N SER A 65 6.19 -4.32 2.02
CA SER A 65 5.23 -3.95 3.08
C SER A 65 4.80 -5.17 3.90
N SER A 66 5.66 -5.59 4.83
CA SER A 66 5.47 -6.77 5.68
C SER A 66 5.04 -6.47 7.12
N ASN A 67 5.05 -5.21 7.54
CA ASN A 67 4.75 -4.77 8.91
C ASN A 67 3.24 -4.59 9.18
N ARG A 68 2.38 -5.14 8.32
CA ARG A 68 0.93 -4.91 8.32
C ARG A 68 0.20 -6.19 7.94
N THR A 69 -1.05 -6.28 8.40
CA THR A 69 -2.01 -7.27 7.94
C THR A 69 -2.77 -6.71 6.75
N TRP A 70 -2.74 -7.44 5.63
CA TRP A 70 -3.43 -7.06 4.41
C TRP A 70 -4.71 -7.87 4.22
N HIS A 71 -5.81 -7.16 3.98
CA HIS A 71 -7.09 -7.76 3.66
C HIS A 71 -7.44 -7.48 2.20
N ALA A 72 -7.97 -8.48 1.50
CA ALA A 72 -8.61 -8.27 0.22
C ALA A 72 -9.92 -7.51 0.43
N TYR A 73 -10.13 -6.46 -0.35
CA TYR A 73 -11.37 -5.68 -0.34
C TYR A 73 -12.50 -6.45 -1.04
N LEU A 74 -13.03 -7.46 -0.34
CA LEU A 74 -14.02 -8.40 -0.83
C LEU A 74 -15.13 -8.60 0.20
N SER A 75 -16.36 -8.53 -0.28
CA SER A 75 -17.54 -8.97 0.46
C SER A 75 -17.91 -10.41 0.10
N THR A 76 -18.68 -11.06 0.97
CA THR A 76 -19.33 -12.36 0.70
C THR A 76 -20.84 -12.26 0.87
N THR A 77 -21.58 -13.08 0.13
CA THR A 77 -23.04 -13.14 0.18
C THR A 77 -23.53 -14.33 1.00
N GLY A 78 -24.76 -14.26 1.50
CA GLY A 78 -25.41 -15.36 2.24
C GLY A 78 -25.79 -14.98 3.67
N GLN A 79 -26.30 -15.95 4.43
CA GLN A 79 -26.79 -15.75 5.80
C GLN A 79 -25.73 -15.13 6.74
N ASP A 80 -24.45 -15.42 6.48
CA ASP A 80 -23.28 -14.91 7.21
C ASP A 80 -22.36 -14.11 6.27
N GLY A 81 -22.94 -13.41 5.29
CA GLY A 81 -22.22 -12.54 4.39
C GLY A 81 -21.42 -11.48 5.15
N VAL A 82 -20.20 -11.21 4.70
CA VAL A 82 -19.29 -10.24 5.32
C VAL A 82 -19.14 -9.05 4.39
N ASN A 83 -19.24 -7.83 4.93
CA ASN A 83 -19.00 -6.61 4.17
C ASN A 83 -17.49 -6.33 4.09
N ALA A 84 -17.00 -5.93 2.92
CA ALA A 84 -15.61 -5.55 2.71
C ALA A 84 -15.21 -4.36 3.61
N ARG A 85 -16.09 -3.36 3.72
CA ARG A 85 -15.86 -2.15 4.52
C ARG A 85 -15.60 -2.42 6.02
N ASP A 86 -16.16 -3.50 6.55
CA ASP A 86 -16.08 -3.84 7.97
C ASP A 86 -14.79 -4.62 8.32
N ARG A 87 -14.06 -5.06 7.29
CA ARG A 87 -12.85 -5.89 7.45
C ARG A 87 -11.55 -5.09 7.35
N ILE A 88 -11.60 -3.88 6.82
CA ILE A 88 -10.42 -3.04 6.62
C ILE A 88 -10.21 -2.08 7.79
N GLY A 89 -8.99 -1.55 7.93
CA GLY A 89 -8.68 -0.54 8.93
C GLY A 89 -9.42 0.79 8.69
N SER A 90 -9.29 1.75 9.61
CA SER A 90 -9.99 3.03 9.54
C SER A 90 -9.44 4.03 8.52
N GLY A 91 -8.34 3.71 7.82
CA GLY A 91 -7.54 4.64 7.03
C GLY A 91 -6.50 5.41 7.86
N PRO A 92 -5.74 6.33 7.25
CA PRO A 92 -5.79 6.72 5.83
C PRO A 92 -5.17 5.67 4.90
N TRP A 93 -5.66 5.61 3.67
CA TRP A 93 -5.12 4.76 2.61
C TRP A 93 -4.18 5.54 1.71
N HIS A 94 -2.96 5.04 1.55
CA HIS A 94 -1.93 5.57 0.66
C HIS A 94 -1.52 4.51 -0.35
N ASN A 95 -1.39 4.91 -1.62
CA ASN A 95 -0.83 4.04 -2.64
C ASN A 95 0.70 3.90 -2.52
N ALA A 96 1.31 3.05 -3.35
CA ALA A 96 2.76 2.81 -3.35
C ALA A 96 3.61 4.08 -3.60
N ASN A 97 3.03 5.08 -4.28
CA ASN A 97 3.68 6.37 -4.53
C ASN A 97 3.48 7.38 -3.36
N GLY A 98 2.85 6.96 -2.26
CA GLY A 98 2.59 7.80 -1.09
C GLY A 98 1.42 8.77 -1.25
N VAL A 99 0.62 8.64 -2.31
CA VAL A 99 -0.57 9.48 -2.52
C VAL A 99 -1.70 8.96 -1.64
N GLN A 100 -2.27 9.82 -0.79
CA GLN A 100 -3.47 9.50 -0.02
C GLN A 100 -4.68 9.35 -0.95
N VAL A 101 -5.22 8.15 -1.05
CA VAL A 101 -6.41 7.84 -1.88
C VAL A 101 -7.71 8.08 -1.14
N ALA A 102 -7.73 7.87 0.18
CA ALA A 102 -8.85 8.17 1.05
C ALA A 102 -8.38 8.35 2.50
N SER A 103 -9.05 9.20 3.25
CA SER A 103 -8.73 9.53 4.64
C SER A 103 -9.42 8.63 5.67
N SER A 104 -10.60 8.10 5.34
CA SER A 104 -11.46 7.31 6.24
C SER A 104 -12.42 6.42 5.47
N VAL A 105 -13.03 5.41 6.11
CA VAL A 105 -13.97 4.51 5.43
C VAL A 105 -15.10 5.30 4.77
N ALA A 106 -15.57 6.37 5.42
CA ALA A 106 -16.57 7.26 4.85
C ALA A 106 -16.06 7.98 3.58
N ASP A 107 -14.83 8.49 3.61
CA ASP A 107 -14.21 9.16 2.46
C ASP A 107 -13.99 8.19 1.29
N LEU A 108 -13.54 6.96 1.58
CA LEU A 108 -13.33 5.89 0.58
C LEU A 108 -14.60 5.60 -0.23
N HIS A 109 -15.77 5.69 0.40
CA HIS A 109 -17.09 5.45 -0.21
C HIS A 109 -17.83 6.73 -0.63
N SER A 110 -17.16 7.88 -0.61
CA SER A 110 -17.72 9.16 -1.04
C SER A 110 -17.16 9.58 -2.39
N ASP A 111 -17.79 10.55 -3.05
CA ASP A 111 -17.26 11.17 -4.28
C ASP A 111 -15.93 11.92 -4.07
N ASN A 112 -15.52 12.14 -2.82
CA ASN A 112 -14.31 12.88 -2.47
C ASN A 112 -13.05 11.98 -2.41
N ASN A 113 -13.21 10.66 -2.54
CA ASN A 113 -12.09 9.75 -2.70
C ASN A 113 -11.25 10.12 -3.94
N LYS A 114 -9.98 9.69 -3.95
CA LYS A 114 -9.07 9.93 -5.08
C LYS A 114 -8.79 8.66 -5.90
N LEU A 115 -9.67 7.67 -5.86
CA LEU A 115 -9.56 6.47 -6.69
C LEU A 115 -9.69 6.87 -8.16
N SER A 116 -8.71 6.47 -8.96
CA SER A 116 -8.56 6.84 -10.36
C SER A 116 -7.54 5.92 -11.02
N LYS A 117 -7.40 5.96 -12.34
CA LYS A 117 -6.37 5.16 -13.03
C LYS A 117 -4.96 5.52 -12.55
N GLU A 118 -4.76 6.79 -12.22
CA GLU A 118 -3.48 7.38 -11.79
C GLU A 118 -3.13 6.99 -10.36
N ASN A 119 -4.13 6.85 -9.48
CA ASN A 119 -3.91 6.61 -8.06
C ASN A 119 -4.15 5.15 -7.63
N SER A 120 -4.94 4.40 -8.39
CA SER A 120 -5.20 2.97 -8.18
C SER A 120 -4.16 2.12 -8.90
N ILE A 121 -2.98 2.02 -8.30
CA ILE A 121 -1.77 1.44 -8.88
C ILE A 121 -1.35 0.16 -8.13
N SER A 122 -0.39 -0.56 -8.71
CA SER A 122 0.15 -1.79 -8.12
C SER A 122 0.87 -1.54 -6.79
N ALA A 123 1.15 -2.61 -6.06
CA ALA A 123 1.98 -2.57 -4.85
C ALA A 123 3.39 -2.01 -5.11
N THR A 124 3.88 -2.08 -6.34
CA THR A 124 5.19 -1.57 -6.77
C THR A 124 5.11 -0.19 -7.44
N GLY A 125 3.93 0.43 -7.50
CA GLY A 125 3.71 1.76 -8.09
C GLY A 125 3.43 1.77 -9.60
N GLU A 126 3.23 0.60 -10.20
CA GLU A 126 2.94 0.46 -11.63
C GLU A 126 1.45 0.77 -11.92
N SER A 127 1.19 1.49 -13.00
CA SER A 127 -0.19 1.68 -13.47
C SER A 127 -0.78 0.36 -13.95
N ILE A 128 -2.04 0.09 -13.59
CA ILE A 128 -2.77 -1.07 -14.07
C ILE A 128 -3.47 -0.72 -15.38
N SER A 129 -3.24 -1.52 -16.42
CA SER A 129 -3.90 -1.32 -17.71
C SER A 129 -5.41 -1.44 -17.57
N GLY A 130 -6.16 -0.55 -18.18
CA GLY A 130 -7.61 -0.47 -18.04
C GLY A 130 -8.26 0.15 -19.25
N ARG A 131 -9.37 0.86 -19.03
CA ARG A 131 -10.10 1.54 -20.11
C ARG A 131 -9.14 2.46 -20.88
N GLY A 132 -9.12 2.29 -22.21
CA GLY A 132 -8.31 3.09 -23.14
C GLY A 132 -6.92 2.53 -23.46
N ASP A 133 -6.50 1.42 -22.85
CA ASP A 133 -5.23 0.75 -23.17
C ASP A 133 -5.42 -0.43 -24.12
N ASP A 134 -4.34 -0.87 -24.78
CA ASP A 134 -4.33 -2.03 -25.69
C ASP A 134 -4.79 -3.32 -25.00
N VAL A 135 -4.46 -3.48 -23.71
CA VAL A 135 -4.96 -4.57 -22.86
C VAL A 135 -5.84 -3.98 -21.77
N ASN A 136 -7.15 -4.16 -21.88
CA ASN A 136 -8.09 -3.62 -20.92
C ASN A 136 -8.37 -4.60 -19.78
N ARG A 137 -7.91 -4.28 -18.55
CA ARG A 137 -8.30 -4.99 -17.31
C ARG A 137 -9.41 -4.20 -16.62
N HIS A 138 -10.62 -4.35 -17.13
CA HIS A 138 -11.76 -3.54 -16.70
C HIS A 138 -12.38 -3.94 -15.35
N ASP A 139 -12.17 -5.17 -14.89
CA ASP A 139 -12.85 -5.68 -13.70
C ASP A 139 -11.95 -5.69 -12.47
N ILE A 140 -12.48 -5.14 -11.38
CA ILE A 140 -11.96 -5.33 -10.03
C ILE A 140 -13.05 -6.04 -9.24
N LEU A 141 -12.77 -7.28 -8.85
CA LEU A 141 -13.69 -8.06 -8.04
C LEU A 141 -13.74 -7.48 -6.61
N THR A 142 -14.90 -7.03 -6.19
CA THR A 142 -15.16 -6.56 -4.80
C THR A 142 -16.33 -7.30 -4.15
N GLY A 143 -17.29 -7.83 -4.93
CA GLY A 143 -18.54 -8.40 -4.41
C GLY A 143 -19.37 -7.41 -3.58
N SER A 144 -19.11 -6.12 -3.72
CA SER A 144 -19.60 -5.07 -2.81
C SER A 144 -20.38 -4.01 -3.58
N GLN A 145 -21.35 -3.40 -2.91
CA GLN A 145 -22.02 -2.18 -3.36
C GLN A 145 -21.11 -0.95 -3.22
N LEU A 146 -21.57 0.20 -3.72
CA LEU A 146 -20.83 1.47 -3.66
C LEU A 146 -20.44 1.87 -2.24
N ASP A 147 -21.26 1.52 -1.24
CA ASP A 147 -21.01 1.81 0.17
C ASP A 147 -20.13 0.75 0.86
N GLY A 148 -19.65 -0.26 0.14
CA GLY A 148 -18.79 -1.33 0.65
C GLY A 148 -19.51 -2.46 1.38
N THR A 149 -20.85 -2.47 1.37
CA THR A 149 -21.65 -3.61 1.86
C THR A 149 -21.71 -4.73 0.85
N ALA A 150 -21.98 -5.96 1.30
CA ALA A 150 -22.13 -7.11 0.41
C ALA A 150 -23.28 -6.90 -0.58
N ALA A 151 -23.05 -7.24 -1.84
CA ALA A 151 -24.11 -7.24 -2.84
C ALA A 151 -25.22 -8.25 -2.46
N SER A 152 -26.48 -7.83 -2.49
CA SER A 152 -27.64 -8.70 -2.27
C SER A 152 -28.01 -9.44 -3.55
N GLY A 153 -28.07 -10.77 -3.50
CA GLY A 153 -28.20 -11.62 -4.68
C GLY A 153 -29.55 -11.52 -5.40
N SER A 154 -29.51 -11.01 -6.64
CA SER A 154 -30.25 -11.41 -7.86
C SER A 154 -30.04 -10.38 -8.97
N ASP A 155 -29.65 -9.17 -8.58
CA ASP A 155 -29.28 -8.15 -9.52
C ASP A 155 -27.89 -8.51 -10.04
N ASP A 156 -27.82 -8.65 -11.35
CA ASP A 156 -26.60 -8.84 -12.10
C ASP A 156 -25.58 -7.77 -11.70
N THR A 157 -24.67 -8.11 -10.78
CA THR A 157 -23.51 -7.28 -10.45
C THR A 157 -22.33 -7.60 -11.37
N THR A 158 -22.57 -8.35 -12.46
CA THR A 158 -21.59 -8.51 -13.52
C THR A 158 -21.80 -7.38 -14.53
N CYS A 159 -20.73 -6.67 -14.85
CA CYS A 159 -20.60 -6.08 -16.17
C CYS A 159 -20.08 -7.19 -17.11
#